data_AF-A0A0J6NH72-F1
#
_entry.id   AF-A0A0J6NH72-F1
#
_cell.length_a   1.000
_cell.length_b   1.000
_cell.length_c   1.000
_cell.angle_alpha   90.00
_cell.angle_beta   90.00
_cell.angle_gamma   90.00
#
_symmetry.space_group_name_H-M   'P 1'
#
loop_
_entity.id
_entity.type
_entity.pdbx_description
1 polymer ?
#
loop_
_entity_poly.entity_id
_entity_poly.type
_entity_poly.pdbx_seq_one_letter_code
_entity_poly.pdbx_strand_id
1 'polypeptide(L)'
;MVYAVQRYAASRPWAKRVSQLYVQALQPSAARKEMKEVIKRELERAAQVFAVEQRTIVAELALAESWGCFARHGRVISHLDDGLAQALAHTRLPSQLPDTLSLPADAFFLHVPGGGGAFVSHQPERRALLLTLVEEGFSRDAAQWLHESDGVEALLVTYPGELAPQIEAVAERWQALLASVLNGLAMMTQPKLERELAWQQGAPQPWVEQACAPTCAKTRQRGRSQLLKAGFSEVNFCRISELDAARAYATQGYWRRQAFGEAKANSRLVWVAPK
;
A
#
# COMPACT_ATOMS: atom_id res chain seq x y z
N MET A 1 14.47 7.42 2.60
CA MET A 1 13.85 6.30 1.86
C MET A 1 12.86 6.86 0.84
N VAL A 2 12.75 6.30 -0.37
CA VAL A 2 11.78 6.71 -1.40
C VAL A 2 10.79 5.57 -1.63
N TYR A 3 9.49 5.82 -1.51
CA TYR A 3 8.44 4.80 -1.65
C TYR A 3 8.13 4.48 -3.12
N ALA A 4 7.67 3.26 -3.39
CA ALA A 4 7.29 2.83 -4.75
C ALA A 4 6.25 3.77 -5.40
N VAL A 5 5.30 4.28 -4.61
CA VAL A 5 4.30 5.26 -5.07
C VAL A 5 4.91 6.58 -5.56
N GLN A 6 6.03 7.00 -4.97
CA GLN A 6 6.75 8.21 -5.41
C GLN A 6 7.52 7.94 -6.69
N ARG A 7 8.15 6.77 -6.77
CA ARG A 7 8.84 6.34 -7.98
C ARG A 7 7.88 6.20 -9.16
N TYR A 8 6.71 5.61 -8.94
CA TYR A 8 5.62 5.57 -9.92
C TYR A 8 5.25 6.97 -10.42
N ALA A 9 5.01 7.90 -9.50
CA ALA A 9 4.61 9.27 -9.83
C ALA A 9 5.69 10.03 -10.63
N ALA A 10 6.97 9.72 -10.39
CA ALA A 10 8.10 10.34 -11.06
C ALA A 10 8.38 9.74 -12.45
N SER A 11 8.14 8.43 -12.64
CA SER A 11 8.51 7.71 -13.86
C SER A 11 7.41 7.62 -14.89
N ARG A 12 6.12 7.57 -14.49
CA ARG A 12 5.03 7.36 -15.43
C ARG A 12 4.50 8.67 -16.02
N PRO A 13 4.52 8.85 -17.36
CA PRO A 13 4.10 10.11 -18.01
C PRO A 13 2.66 10.53 -17.68
N TRP A 14 1.77 9.57 -17.47
CA TRP A 14 0.35 9.79 -17.21
C TRP A 14 -0.01 9.95 -15.73
N ALA A 15 0.91 9.70 -14.78
CA ALA A 15 0.57 9.62 -13.36
C ALA A 15 -0.16 10.87 -12.85
N LYS A 16 0.30 12.06 -13.26
CA LYS A 16 -0.33 13.35 -12.92
C LYS A 16 -1.75 13.45 -13.48
N ARG A 17 -1.95 13.08 -14.75
CA ARG A 17 -3.26 13.14 -15.40
C ARG A 17 -4.23 12.16 -14.74
N VAL A 18 -3.83 10.91 -14.52
CA VAL A 18 -4.65 9.89 -13.87
C VAL A 18 -5.07 10.32 -12.46
N SER A 19 -4.15 10.88 -11.66
CA SER A 19 -4.49 11.48 -10.37
C SER A 19 -5.61 12.53 -10.47
N GLN A 20 -5.50 13.46 -11.44
CA GLN A 20 -6.52 14.50 -11.63
C GLN A 20 -7.88 13.92 -12.00
N LEU A 21 -7.91 12.94 -12.90
CA LEU A 21 -9.15 12.27 -13.33
C LEU A 21 -9.90 11.66 -12.15
N TYR A 22 -9.20 10.89 -11.31
CA TYR A 22 -9.83 10.19 -10.19
C TYR A 22 -10.27 11.12 -9.06
N VAL A 23 -9.53 12.21 -8.82
CA VAL A 23 -9.87 13.24 -7.82
C VAL A 23 -11.07 14.07 -8.26
N GLN A 24 -11.20 14.37 -9.55
CA GLN A 24 -12.28 15.23 -10.09
C GLN A 24 -13.55 14.45 -10.44
N ALA A 25 -13.45 13.14 -10.70
CA ALA A 25 -14.57 12.35 -11.16
C ALA A 25 -15.61 12.10 -10.07
N LEU A 26 -16.84 12.53 -10.37
CA LEU A 26 -18.04 12.20 -9.60
C LEU A 26 -18.28 10.69 -9.53
N GLN A 27 -17.98 9.97 -10.62
CA GLN A 27 -18.19 8.52 -10.74
C GLN A 27 -16.86 7.80 -11.07
N PRO A 28 -16.46 6.77 -10.30
CA PRO A 28 -15.23 6.01 -10.56
C PRO A 28 -15.15 5.37 -11.96
N SER A 29 -16.29 4.95 -12.52
CA SER A 29 -16.36 4.32 -13.84
C SER A 29 -15.97 5.29 -14.97
N ALA A 30 -16.33 6.57 -14.85
CA ALA A 30 -15.99 7.59 -15.83
C ALA A 30 -14.47 7.87 -15.81
N ALA A 31 -13.88 8.03 -14.62
CA ALA A 31 -12.43 8.18 -14.46
C ALA A 31 -11.67 6.98 -15.05
N ARG A 32 -12.14 5.76 -14.79
CA ARG A 32 -11.52 4.54 -15.31
C ARG A 32 -11.54 4.47 -16.83
N LYS A 33 -12.65 4.88 -17.47
CA LYS A 33 -12.75 4.90 -18.93
C LYS A 33 -11.74 5.90 -19.52
N GLU A 34 -11.69 7.12 -19.01
CA GLU A 34 -10.76 8.14 -19.52
C GLU A 34 -9.29 7.78 -19.23
N MET A 35 -9.01 7.19 -18.06
CA MET A 35 -7.68 6.68 -17.71
C MET A 35 -7.21 5.65 -18.75
N LYS A 36 -8.06 4.69 -19.15
CA LYS A 36 -7.70 3.68 -20.16
C LYS A 36 -7.31 4.33 -21.48
N GLU A 37 -8.05 5.36 -21.92
CA GLU A 37 -7.73 6.09 -23.16
C GLU A 37 -6.40 6.83 -23.07
N VAL A 38 -6.11 7.49 -21.94
CA VAL A 38 -4.83 8.19 -21.72
C VAL A 38 -3.66 7.22 -21.79
N ILE A 39 -3.74 6.10 -21.08
CA ILE A 39 -2.66 5.11 -21.02
C ILE A 39 -2.49 4.44 -22.38
N LYS A 40 -3.59 4.07 -23.05
CA LYS A 40 -3.55 3.47 -24.38
C LYS A 40 -2.78 4.35 -25.36
N ARG A 41 -3.05 5.66 -25.42
CA ARG A 41 -2.34 6.59 -26.31
C ARG A 41 -0.84 6.65 -26.03
N GLU A 42 -0.45 6.67 -24.76
CA GLU A 42 0.97 6.71 -24.37
C GLU A 42 1.68 5.38 -24.67
N LEU A 43 1.02 4.24 -24.45
CA LEU A 43 1.55 2.92 -24.81
C LEU A 43 1.65 2.74 -26.33
N GLU A 44 0.67 3.22 -27.10
CA GLU A 44 0.73 3.23 -28.57
C GLU A 44 1.89 4.08 -29.08
N ARG A 45 2.13 5.24 -28.45
CA ARG A 45 3.28 6.10 -28.76
C ARG A 45 4.60 5.41 -28.43
N ALA A 46 4.70 4.75 -27.27
CA ALA A 46 5.87 3.98 -26.90
C ALA A 46 6.13 2.79 -27.85
N ALA A 47 5.05 2.15 -28.32
CA ALA A 47 5.11 1.02 -29.24
C ALA A 47 5.68 1.38 -30.63
N GLN A 48 5.75 2.67 -30.97
CA GLN A 48 6.43 3.14 -32.19
C GLN A 48 7.96 2.99 -32.13
N VAL A 49 8.52 2.90 -30.92
CA VAL A 49 9.97 2.88 -30.68
C VAL A 49 10.42 1.57 -30.01
N PHE A 50 9.56 0.96 -29.19
CA PHE A 50 9.87 -0.24 -28.41
C PHE A 50 8.79 -1.32 -28.58
N ALA A 51 9.17 -2.59 -28.46
CA ALA A 51 8.17 -3.66 -28.37
C ALA A 51 7.49 -3.61 -27.00
N VAL A 52 6.17 -3.44 -26.98
CA VAL A 52 5.36 -3.43 -25.75
C VAL A 52 4.61 -4.75 -25.64
N GLU A 53 4.99 -5.57 -24.66
CA GLU A 53 4.36 -6.86 -24.44
C GLU A 53 2.97 -6.71 -23.79
N GLN A 54 2.04 -7.62 -24.12
CA GLN A 54 0.68 -7.57 -23.58
C GLN A 54 0.63 -7.61 -22.04
N ARG A 55 1.55 -8.35 -21.40
CA ARG A 55 1.67 -8.39 -19.93
C ARG A 55 2.00 -7.01 -19.35
N THR A 56 2.85 -6.23 -20.01
CA THR A 56 3.21 -4.87 -19.61
C THR A 56 1.99 -3.96 -19.65
N ILE A 57 1.18 -4.06 -20.70
CA ILE A 57 -0.06 -3.28 -20.84
C ILE A 57 -1.01 -3.57 -19.68
N VAL A 58 -1.22 -4.86 -19.36
CA VAL A 58 -2.11 -5.28 -18.26
C VAL A 58 -1.59 -4.77 -16.92
N ALA A 59 -0.30 -4.90 -16.64
CA ALA A 59 0.33 -4.43 -15.41
C ALA A 59 0.22 -2.90 -15.25
N GLU A 60 0.51 -2.14 -16.30
CA GLU A 60 0.43 -0.67 -16.25
C GLU A 60 -1.00 -0.15 -16.11
N LEU A 61 -1.99 -0.82 -16.72
CA LEU A 61 -3.40 -0.51 -16.51
C LEU A 61 -3.83 -0.77 -15.05
N ALA A 62 -3.40 -1.89 -14.46
CA ALA A 62 -3.69 -2.21 -13.07
C ALA A 62 -3.03 -1.21 -12.10
N LEU A 63 -1.75 -0.88 -12.33
CA LEU A 63 -1.04 0.14 -11.55
C LEU A 63 -1.69 1.51 -11.64
N ALA A 64 -2.10 1.93 -12.84
CA ALA A 64 -2.72 3.24 -13.01
C ALA A 64 -4.10 3.31 -12.35
N GLU A 65 -4.87 2.23 -12.39
CA GLU A 65 -6.14 2.13 -11.67
C GLU A 65 -5.90 2.24 -10.15
N SER A 66 -4.93 1.49 -9.63
CA SER A 66 -4.51 1.54 -8.22
C SER A 66 -3.99 2.90 -7.80
N TRP A 67 -3.18 3.55 -8.64
CA TRP A 67 -2.68 4.91 -8.44
C TRP A 67 -3.81 5.95 -8.43
N GLY A 68 -4.78 5.80 -9.34
CA GLY A 68 -5.97 6.65 -9.39
C GLY A 68 -6.78 6.57 -8.09
N CYS A 69 -7.07 5.35 -7.62
CA CYS A 69 -7.73 5.13 -6.33
C CYS A 69 -6.92 5.70 -5.17
N PHE A 70 -5.63 5.40 -5.10
CA PHE A 70 -4.71 5.95 -4.08
C PHE A 70 -4.73 7.49 -4.05
N ALA A 71 -4.71 8.14 -5.21
CA ALA A 71 -4.76 9.60 -5.31
C ALA A 71 -6.11 10.18 -4.85
N ARG A 72 -7.23 9.54 -5.23
CA ARG A 72 -8.58 9.93 -4.81
C ARG A 72 -8.74 9.92 -3.29
N HIS A 73 -8.15 8.93 -2.63
CA HIS A 73 -8.24 8.75 -1.17
C HIS A 73 -7.09 9.42 -0.40
N GLY A 74 -6.47 10.46 -0.98
CA GLY A 74 -5.56 11.34 -0.24
C GLY A 74 -4.09 10.89 -0.22
N ARG A 75 -3.70 9.91 -1.03
CA ARG A 75 -2.32 9.41 -1.14
C ARG A 75 -1.74 8.91 0.19
N VAL A 76 -2.57 8.23 0.98
CA VAL A 76 -2.20 7.74 2.30
C VAL A 76 -1.17 6.61 2.20
N ILE A 77 0.02 6.82 2.76
CA ILE A 77 1.05 5.79 2.90
C ILE A 77 0.99 5.26 4.34
N SER A 78 0.91 3.95 4.50
CA SER A 78 1.10 3.26 5.77
C SER A 78 2.38 2.44 5.70
N HIS A 79 3.26 2.64 6.67
CA HIS A 79 4.57 2.02 6.73
C HIS A 79 4.64 1.13 7.97
N LEU A 80 4.88 -0.17 7.78
CA LEU A 80 5.21 -1.04 8.91
C LEU A 80 6.62 -0.70 9.38
N ASP A 81 6.76 -0.27 10.63
CA ASP A 81 8.10 -0.02 11.19
C ASP A 81 8.97 -1.29 11.15
N ASP A 82 10.29 -1.15 11.04
CA ASP A 82 11.20 -2.28 10.80
C ASP A 82 11.03 -3.40 11.84
N GLY A 83 10.90 -3.05 13.13
CA GLY A 83 10.69 -4.02 14.20
C GLY A 83 9.37 -4.77 14.06
N LEU A 84 8.30 -4.06 13.68
CA LEU A 84 6.99 -4.66 13.44
C LEU A 84 7.00 -5.55 12.18
N ALA A 85 7.63 -5.09 11.10
CA ALA A 85 7.76 -5.86 9.87
C ALA A 85 8.50 -7.18 10.11
N GLN A 86 9.59 -7.15 10.88
CA GLN A 86 10.33 -8.36 11.27
C GLN A 86 9.51 -9.29 12.16
N ALA A 87 8.78 -8.74 13.14
CA ALA A 87 7.89 -9.54 14.00
C ALA A 87 6.78 -10.23 13.20
N LEU A 88 6.21 -9.54 12.21
CA LEU A 88 5.18 -10.08 11.33
C LEU A 88 5.74 -11.11 10.34
N ALA A 89 6.97 -10.94 9.86
CA ALA A 89 7.65 -11.95 9.05
C ALA A 89 7.92 -13.24 9.85
N HIS A 90 8.11 -13.13 11.18
CA HIS A 90 8.22 -14.25 12.10
C HIS A 90 6.87 -14.73 12.69
N THR A 91 5.75 -14.26 12.12
CA THR A 91 4.39 -14.63 12.53
C THR A 91 3.74 -15.46 11.45
N ARG A 92 3.15 -16.60 11.83
CA ARG A 92 2.35 -17.42 10.90
C ARG A 92 1.20 -16.59 10.34
N LEU A 93 0.94 -16.72 9.05
CA LEU A 93 -0.19 -16.04 8.41
C LEU A 93 -1.52 -16.41 9.11
N PRO A 94 -2.48 -15.47 9.25
CA PRO A 94 -3.81 -15.85 9.70
C PRO A 94 -4.47 -16.77 8.67
N SER A 95 -5.34 -17.68 9.12
CA SER A 95 -6.11 -18.52 8.19
C SER A 95 -7.17 -17.73 7.41
N GLN A 96 -7.66 -16.63 7.97
CA GLN A 96 -8.68 -15.74 7.40
C GLN A 96 -8.38 -14.29 7.81
N LEU A 97 -8.73 -13.32 6.99
CA LEU A 97 -8.78 -11.91 7.43
C LEU A 97 -9.95 -11.69 8.41
N PRO A 98 -9.89 -10.66 9.27
CA PRO A 98 -11.01 -10.29 10.14
C PRO A 98 -12.28 -9.98 9.33
N ASP A 99 -13.46 -10.26 9.91
CA ASP A 99 -14.75 -9.98 9.27
C ASP A 99 -14.98 -8.48 9.03
N THR A 100 -14.29 -7.64 9.81
CA THR A 100 -14.29 -6.17 9.69
C THR A 100 -12.86 -5.66 9.63
N LEU A 101 -12.55 -4.91 8.58
CA LEU A 101 -11.25 -4.28 8.39
C LEU A 101 -11.31 -2.82 8.81
N SER A 102 -10.43 -2.41 9.72
CA SER A 102 -10.24 -1.01 10.11
C SER A 102 -9.04 -0.42 9.38
N LEU A 103 -9.28 0.04 8.16
CA LEU A 103 -8.26 0.54 7.24
C LEU A 103 -8.08 2.07 7.41
N PRO A 104 -6.89 2.62 7.12
CA PRO A 104 -6.62 4.06 7.24
C PRO A 104 -7.36 4.91 6.18
N ALA A 105 -7.72 4.31 5.05
CA ALA A 105 -8.54 4.88 3.98
C ALA A 105 -9.07 3.75 3.08
N ASP A 106 -10.08 4.03 2.25
CA ASP A 106 -10.59 3.05 1.28
C ASP A 106 -9.56 2.69 0.21
N ALA A 107 -8.58 3.57 -0.05
CA ALA A 107 -7.41 3.23 -0.82
C ALA A 107 -6.15 3.88 -0.25
N PHE A 108 -5.09 3.09 -0.11
CA PHE A 108 -3.83 3.51 0.48
C PHE A 108 -2.68 2.62 -0.03
N PHE A 109 -1.45 3.00 0.28
CA PHE A 109 -0.28 2.17 0.01
C PHE A 109 0.25 1.59 1.32
N LEU A 110 0.36 0.26 1.41
CA LEU A 110 1.01 -0.43 2.51
C LEU A 110 2.45 -0.75 2.10
N HIS A 111 3.41 -0.11 2.77
CA HIS A 111 4.82 -0.39 2.60
C HIS A 111 5.32 -1.45 3.60
N VAL A 112 6.06 -2.42 3.08
CA VAL A 112 6.76 -3.45 3.85
C VAL A 112 8.27 -3.25 3.64
N PRO A 113 9.02 -2.83 4.68
CA PRO A 113 10.48 -2.65 4.58
C PRO A 113 11.18 -3.91 4.06
N GLY A 114 12.12 -3.75 3.14
CA GLY A 114 12.88 -4.83 2.53
C GLY A 114 12.11 -5.76 1.57
N GLY A 115 10.78 -5.61 1.45
CA GLY A 115 9.95 -6.43 0.56
C GLY A 115 9.26 -5.65 -0.57
N GLY A 116 8.97 -4.36 -0.36
CA GLY A 116 8.23 -3.53 -1.31
C GLY A 116 6.92 -3.02 -0.72
N GLY A 117 5.79 -3.40 -1.30
CA GLY A 117 4.48 -3.06 -0.74
C GLY A 117 3.31 -3.40 -1.64
N ALA A 118 2.15 -2.88 -1.27
CA ALA A 118 0.92 -3.04 -2.04
C ALA A 118 0.13 -1.74 -2.09
N PHE A 119 -0.39 -1.40 -3.27
CA PHE A 119 -1.60 -0.58 -3.33
C PHE A 119 -2.76 -1.43 -2.84
N VAL A 120 -3.53 -0.89 -1.91
CA VAL A 120 -4.71 -1.51 -1.33
C VAL A 120 -5.91 -0.67 -1.72
N SER A 121 -6.94 -1.29 -2.29
CA SER A 121 -8.25 -0.66 -2.51
C SER A 121 -9.35 -1.57 -1.96
N HIS A 122 -10.16 -1.01 -1.07
CA HIS A 122 -11.19 -1.71 -0.34
C HIS A 122 -12.54 -1.63 -1.07
N GLN A 123 -13.16 -2.79 -1.26
CA GLN A 123 -14.50 -2.94 -1.84
C GLN A 123 -15.43 -3.53 -0.77
N PRO A 124 -15.96 -2.72 0.17
CA PRO A 124 -16.75 -3.21 1.29
C PRO A 124 -18.01 -3.98 0.83
N GLU A 125 -18.68 -3.50 -0.21
CA GLU A 125 -19.88 -4.13 -0.79
C GLU A 125 -19.64 -5.56 -1.29
N ARG A 126 -18.40 -5.85 -1.73
CA ARG A 126 -17.99 -7.17 -2.22
C ARG A 126 -17.20 -7.95 -1.19
N ARG A 127 -16.98 -7.36 0.00
CA ARG A 127 -16.06 -7.80 1.04
C ARG A 127 -14.73 -8.29 0.45
N ALA A 128 -14.10 -7.41 -0.32
CA ALA A 128 -12.87 -7.74 -1.01
C ALA A 128 -11.85 -6.59 -0.98
N LEU A 129 -10.59 -6.95 -1.15
CA LEU A 129 -9.46 -6.05 -1.31
C LEU A 129 -8.86 -6.30 -2.70
N LEU A 130 -8.78 -5.24 -3.50
CA LEU A 130 -7.90 -5.23 -4.66
C LEU A 130 -6.51 -4.86 -4.18
N LEU A 131 -5.55 -5.75 -4.44
CA LEU A 131 -4.16 -5.56 -4.14
C LEU A 131 -3.38 -5.42 -5.44
N THR A 132 -2.47 -4.45 -5.49
CA THR A 132 -1.42 -4.40 -6.52
C THR A 132 -0.09 -4.40 -5.81
N LEU A 133 0.54 -5.58 -5.76
CA LEU A 133 1.86 -5.80 -5.17
C LEU A 133 2.91 -5.15 -6.07
N VAL A 134 3.89 -4.52 -5.45
CA VAL A 134 5.04 -3.91 -6.11
C VAL A 134 6.31 -4.28 -5.35
N GLU A 135 7.32 -4.73 -6.07
CA GLU A 135 8.61 -5.08 -5.47
C GLU A 135 9.33 -3.85 -4.91
N GLU A 136 10.27 -4.08 -3.98
CA GLU A 136 11.14 -3.02 -3.48
C GLU A 136 11.93 -2.32 -4.60
N GLY A 137 12.32 -3.08 -5.63
CA GLY A 137 13.04 -2.61 -6.81
C GLY A 137 12.22 -1.79 -7.81
N PHE A 138 10.89 -1.79 -7.69
CA PHE A 138 9.98 -1.22 -8.69
C PHE A 138 10.30 0.24 -9.03
N SER A 139 10.46 0.58 -10.32
CA SER A 139 10.65 1.95 -10.81
C SER A 139 11.90 2.65 -10.29
N ARG A 140 13.00 1.91 -10.06
CA ARG A 140 14.29 2.52 -9.69
C ARG A 140 14.92 3.29 -10.85
N ASP A 141 14.82 2.79 -12.08
CA ASP A 141 15.22 3.53 -13.27
C ASP A 141 13.99 4.11 -13.97
N ALA A 142 13.72 5.40 -13.71
CA ALA A 142 12.56 6.09 -14.27
C ALA A 142 12.55 6.12 -15.81
N ALA A 143 13.71 6.03 -16.46
CA ALA A 143 13.81 6.05 -17.93
C ALA A 143 13.39 4.71 -18.57
N GLN A 144 13.45 3.61 -17.82
CA GLN A 144 13.21 2.26 -18.31
C GLN A 144 11.85 1.69 -17.88
N TRP A 145 10.89 2.56 -17.58
CA TRP A 145 9.59 2.15 -17.04
C TRP A 145 8.83 1.12 -17.91
N LEU A 146 9.08 1.08 -19.23
CA LEU A 146 8.51 0.11 -20.17
C LEU A 146 9.12 -1.30 -20.05
N HIS A 147 10.35 -1.41 -19.55
CA HIS A 147 11.10 -2.67 -19.43
C HIS A 147 10.96 -3.32 -18.04
N GLU A 148 10.34 -2.65 -17.07
CA GLU A 148 10.22 -3.11 -15.68
C GLU A 148 8.86 -3.78 -15.35
N SER A 149 8.19 -4.38 -16.34
CA SER A 149 6.85 -4.95 -16.17
C SER A 149 6.76 -6.18 -15.26
N ASP A 150 7.90 -6.76 -14.87
CA ASP A 150 7.96 -7.93 -14.01
C ASP A 150 7.84 -7.65 -12.51
N GLY A 151 7.91 -6.37 -12.09
CA GLY A 151 7.88 -5.97 -10.70
C GLY A 151 6.49 -5.65 -10.13
N VAL A 152 5.42 -6.19 -10.72
CA VAL A 152 4.01 -5.92 -10.32
C VAL A 152 3.13 -7.17 -10.38
N GLU A 153 2.23 -7.34 -9.40
CA GLU A 153 1.17 -8.36 -9.42
C GLU A 153 -0.15 -7.77 -8.95
N ALA A 154 -1.24 -7.97 -9.70
CA ALA A 154 -2.57 -7.52 -9.30
C ALA A 154 -3.47 -8.71 -8.96
N LEU A 155 -4.10 -8.66 -7.79
CA LEU A 155 -4.94 -9.75 -7.28
C LEU A 155 -6.12 -9.24 -6.45
N LEU A 156 -7.12 -10.10 -6.30
CA LEU A 156 -8.28 -9.87 -5.45
C LEU A 156 -8.20 -10.81 -4.24
N VAL A 157 -8.33 -10.26 -3.03
CA VAL A 157 -8.45 -11.02 -1.80
C VAL A 157 -9.84 -10.81 -1.22
N THR A 158 -10.58 -11.88 -1.00
CA THR A 158 -11.94 -11.86 -0.42
C THR A 158 -11.93 -12.21 1.06
N TYR A 159 -12.88 -11.64 1.80
CA TYR A 159 -13.06 -11.89 3.23
C TYR A 159 -14.56 -11.85 3.63
N PRO A 160 -14.98 -12.53 4.72
CA PRO A 160 -14.23 -13.54 5.43
C PRO A 160 -14.11 -14.82 4.58
N GLY A 161 -12.89 -15.27 4.36
CA GLY A 161 -12.57 -16.40 3.48
C GLY A 161 -11.19 -16.93 3.82
N GLU A 162 -10.93 -18.19 3.44
CA GLU A 162 -9.63 -18.81 3.68
C GLU A 162 -8.55 -18.17 2.81
N LEU A 163 -7.43 -17.81 3.43
CA LEU A 163 -6.32 -17.15 2.75
C LEU A 163 -5.41 -18.13 2.00
N ALA A 164 -5.28 -19.37 2.47
CA ALA A 164 -4.41 -20.38 1.86
C ALA A 164 -4.65 -20.58 0.35
N PRO A 165 -5.87 -20.90 -0.12
CA PRO A 165 -6.11 -21.09 -1.56
C PRO A 165 -5.91 -19.80 -2.37
N GLN A 166 -6.17 -18.63 -1.77
CA GLN A 166 -5.99 -17.34 -2.42
C GLN A 166 -4.50 -16.98 -2.59
N ILE A 167 -3.62 -17.49 -1.71
CA ILE A 167 -2.17 -17.29 -1.80
C ILE A 167 -1.54 -18.29 -2.75
N GLU A 168 -1.97 -19.56 -2.72
CA GLU A 168 -1.49 -20.61 -3.62
C GLU A 168 -1.80 -20.29 -5.09
N ALA A 169 -2.88 -19.54 -5.36
CA ALA A 169 -3.24 -19.07 -6.70
C ALA A 169 -2.29 -17.98 -7.26
N VAL A 170 -1.42 -17.42 -6.43
CA VAL A 170 -0.49 -16.34 -6.81
C VAL A 170 0.89 -16.94 -7.07
N ALA A 171 1.59 -16.41 -8.08
CA ALA A 171 2.92 -16.90 -8.43
C ALA A 171 3.88 -16.86 -7.23
N GLU A 172 4.69 -17.92 -7.08
CA GLU A 172 5.53 -18.19 -5.91
C GLU A 172 6.38 -16.98 -5.48
N ARG A 173 6.98 -16.27 -6.44
CA ARG A 173 7.81 -15.08 -6.19
C ARG A 173 7.10 -13.99 -5.37
N TRP A 174 5.78 -13.91 -5.44
CA TRP A 174 4.96 -12.89 -4.78
C TRP A 174 4.41 -13.33 -3.43
N GLN A 175 4.42 -14.63 -3.13
CA GLN A 175 3.73 -15.17 -1.95
C GLN A 175 4.29 -14.61 -0.64
N ALA A 176 5.61 -14.40 -0.55
CA ALA A 176 6.25 -13.82 0.64
C ALA A 176 5.82 -12.36 0.89
N LEU A 177 5.80 -11.53 -0.16
CA LEU A 177 5.32 -10.15 -0.08
C LEU A 177 3.82 -10.11 0.25
N LEU A 178 3.02 -10.96 -0.42
CA LEU A 178 1.59 -11.07 -0.14
C LEU A 178 1.32 -11.46 1.31
N ALA A 179 2.04 -12.45 1.84
CA ALA A 179 1.91 -12.85 3.24
C ALA A 179 2.24 -11.70 4.20
N SER A 180 3.29 -10.94 3.91
CA SER A 180 3.67 -9.75 4.69
C SER A 180 2.59 -8.66 4.64
N VAL A 181 2.03 -8.40 3.46
CA VAL A 181 0.92 -7.46 3.25
C VAL A 181 -0.33 -7.89 4.02
N LEU A 182 -0.70 -9.17 3.95
CA LEU A 182 -1.87 -9.71 4.65
C LEU A 182 -1.70 -9.68 6.18
N ASN A 183 -0.51 -10.01 6.68
CA ASN A 183 -0.17 -9.84 8.09
C ASN A 183 -0.26 -8.36 8.51
N GLY A 184 0.24 -7.43 7.68
CA GLY A 184 0.12 -5.99 7.91
C GLY A 184 -1.33 -5.52 7.93
N LEU A 185 -2.18 -6.00 7.01
CA LEU A 185 -3.61 -5.69 6.97
C LEU A 185 -4.34 -6.24 8.21
N ALA A 186 -4.04 -7.46 8.63
CA ALA A 186 -4.56 -8.01 9.88
C ALA A 186 -4.10 -7.18 11.09
N MET A 187 -2.84 -6.75 11.10
CA MET A 187 -2.27 -5.91 12.15
C MET A 187 -2.96 -4.56 12.27
N MET A 188 -3.36 -3.95 11.14
CA MET A 188 -4.08 -2.68 11.14
C MET A 188 -5.41 -2.72 11.90
N THR A 189 -5.99 -3.91 12.10
CA THR A 189 -7.22 -4.09 12.89
C THR A 189 -6.98 -4.22 14.38
N GLN A 190 -5.71 -4.29 14.83
CA GLN A 190 -5.37 -4.51 16.23
C GLN A 190 -5.43 -3.20 17.02
N PRO A 191 -6.04 -3.19 18.21
CA PRO A 191 -6.16 -1.98 19.03
C PRO A 191 -4.82 -1.48 19.58
N LYS A 192 -3.84 -2.38 19.71
CA LYS A 192 -2.49 -2.06 20.20
C LYS A 192 -1.57 -1.46 19.12
N LEU A 193 -2.02 -1.39 17.87
CA LEU A 193 -1.24 -0.79 16.81
C LEU A 193 -1.28 0.73 16.97
N GLU A 194 -0.13 1.32 17.24
CA GLU A 194 0.04 2.77 17.21
C GLU A 194 0.25 3.23 15.77
N ARG A 195 -0.41 4.34 15.41
CA ARG A 195 -0.26 4.99 14.11
C ARG A 195 0.23 6.41 14.34
N GLU A 196 1.48 6.68 13.98
CA GLU A 196 2.05 8.03 14.03
C GLU A 196 2.11 8.62 12.63
N LEU A 197 1.44 9.77 12.43
CA LEU A 197 1.59 10.54 11.22
C LEU A 197 2.87 11.39 11.32
N ALA A 198 3.86 11.06 10.50
CA ALA A 198 5.11 11.81 10.42
C ALA A 198 5.57 12.01 8.97
N TRP A 199 6.49 12.92 8.77
CA TRP A 199 7.13 13.11 7.46
C TRP A 199 8.13 11.98 7.20
N GLN A 200 8.22 11.55 5.94
CA GLN A 200 9.16 10.50 5.56
C GLN A 200 10.59 10.80 6.01
N GLN A 201 11.34 9.73 6.30
CA GLN A 201 12.74 9.84 6.70
C GLN A 201 13.57 10.56 5.63
N GLY A 202 14.35 11.55 6.05
CA GLY A 202 15.16 12.41 5.19
C GLY A 202 14.53 13.75 4.84
N ALA A 203 13.30 14.02 5.29
CA ALA A 203 12.70 15.36 5.19
C ALA A 203 13.54 16.42 5.94
N PRO A 204 13.79 17.61 5.36
CA PRO A 204 14.55 18.65 6.03
C PRO A 204 13.87 19.11 7.33
N GLN A 205 14.56 18.95 8.46
CA GLN A 205 14.02 19.27 9.79
C GLN A 205 13.42 20.68 9.91
N PRO A 206 14.05 21.75 9.37
CA PRO A 206 13.46 23.09 9.44
C PRO A 206 12.09 23.20 8.75
N TRP A 207 11.84 22.41 7.71
CA TRP A 207 10.54 22.40 7.03
C TRP A 207 9.52 21.52 7.76
N VAL A 208 9.97 20.44 8.39
CA VAL A 208 9.14 19.58 9.25
C VAL A 208 8.65 20.36 10.46
N GLU A 209 9.54 21.07 11.15
CA GLU A 209 9.19 21.95 12.28
C GLU A 209 8.16 23.02 11.87
N GLN A 210 8.33 23.62 10.68
CA GLN A 210 7.34 24.56 10.15
C GLN A 210 6.00 23.89 9.85
N ALA A 211 6.01 22.69 9.25
CA ALA A 211 4.80 21.92 8.94
C ALA A 211 4.04 21.50 10.22
N CYS A 212 4.76 21.29 11.32
CA CYS A 212 4.23 20.92 12.62
C CYS A 212 4.02 22.12 13.58
N ALA A 213 4.17 23.36 13.10
CA ALA A 213 4.08 24.55 13.94
C ALA A 213 2.74 24.61 14.72
N PRO A 214 2.74 24.66 16.06
CA PRO A 214 1.55 24.41 16.87
C PRO A 214 0.45 25.48 16.68
N THR A 215 0.84 26.74 16.55
CA THR A 215 -0.10 27.87 16.64
C THR A 215 -0.30 28.65 15.34
N CYS A 216 0.53 28.44 14.31
CA CYS A 216 0.45 29.22 13.06
C CYS A 216 0.07 28.36 11.85
N ALA A 217 -1.21 28.41 11.46
CA ALA A 217 -1.74 27.68 10.30
C ALA A 217 -1.03 28.05 8.98
N LYS A 218 -0.70 29.33 8.78
CA LYS A 218 0.03 29.81 7.60
C LYS A 218 1.44 29.20 7.52
N THR A 219 2.14 29.11 8.65
CA THR A 219 3.45 28.47 8.73
C THR A 219 3.35 26.97 8.45
N ARG A 220 2.36 26.28 9.03
CA ARG A 220 2.09 24.86 8.75
C ARG A 220 1.87 24.60 7.26
N GLN A 221 1.00 25.39 6.64
CA GLN A 221 0.70 25.26 5.22
C GLN A 221 1.94 25.52 4.35
N ARG A 222 2.77 26.50 4.71
CA ARG A 222 4.04 26.80 4.01
C ARG A 222 5.02 25.63 4.10
N GLY A 223 5.31 25.14 5.30
CA GLY A 223 6.23 24.02 5.52
C GLY A 223 5.76 22.75 4.80
N ARG A 224 4.48 22.42 4.94
CA ARG A 224 3.85 21.30 4.21
C ARG A 224 3.99 21.45 2.70
N SER A 225 3.72 22.65 2.17
CA SER A 225 3.84 22.91 0.72
C SER A 225 5.28 22.79 0.23
N GLN A 226 6.28 23.20 1.02
CA GLN A 226 7.70 23.05 0.67
C GLN A 226 8.10 21.57 0.63
N LEU A 227 7.72 20.80 1.64
CA LEU A 227 7.97 19.36 1.70
C LEU A 227 7.35 18.62 0.51
N LEU A 228 6.08 18.85 0.24
CA LEU A 228 5.37 18.23 -0.90
C LEU A 228 5.99 18.61 -2.25
N LYS A 229 6.37 19.88 -2.44
CA LYS A 229 7.06 20.34 -3.67
C LYS A 229 8.42 19.69 -3.86
N ALA A 230 9.13 19.41 -2.77
CA ALA A 230 10.41 18.72 -2.77
C ALA A 230 10.27 17.19 -2.85
N GLY A 231 9.04 16.66 -3.00
CA GLY A 231 8.79 15.22 -3.16
C GLY A 231 8.71 14.44 -1.86
N PHE A 232 8.68 15.10 -0.70
CA PHE A 232 8.46 14.42 0.59
C PHE A 232 6.98 14.14 0.81
N SER A 233 6.67 12.97 1.37
CA SER A 233 5.32 12.55 1.72
C SER A 233 5.14 12.46 3.23
N GLU A 234 3.91 12.64 3.68
CA GLU A 234 3.49 12.21 5.02
C GLU A 234 3.18 10.72 4.99
N VAL A 235 3.51 10.06 6.10
CA VAL A 235 3.47 8.61 6.25
C VAL A 235 2.86 8.29 7.61
N ASN A 236 1.93 7.34 7.63
CA ASN A 236 1.44 6.73 8.85
C ASN A 236 2.36 5.57 9.23
N PHE A 237 3.26 5.81 10.18
CA PHE A 237 4.12 4.79 10.75
C PHE A 237 3.31 3.91 11.70
N CYS A 238 3.26 2.62 11.39
CA CYS A 238 2.53 1.59 12.11
C CYS A 238 3.53 0.87 13.01
N ARG A 239 3.35 0.98 14.34
CA ARG A 239 4.31 0.45 15.33
C ARG A 239 3.62 -0.18 16.53
N ILE A 240 4.37 -1.04 17.23
CA ILE A 240 4.01 -1.57 18.55
C ILE A 240 5.23 -1.38 19.44
N SER A 241 5.07 -0.58 20.50
CA SER A 241 6.17 -0.13 21.36
C SER A 241 6.84 -1.26 22.16
N GLU A 242 6.12 -2.32 22.48
CA GLU A 242 6.58 -3.42 23.34
C GLU A 242 7.05 -4.66 22.55
N LEU A 243 7.71 -4.47 21.40
CA LEU A 243 8.27 -5.58 20.61
C LEU A 243 9.73 -5.85 20.95
N ASP A 244 10.03 -7.13 21.19
CA ASP A 244 11.41 -7.60 21.32
C ASP A 244 12.15 -7.47 19.97
N ALA A 245 13.47 -7.39 20.02
CA ALA A 245 14.28 -7.37 18.82
C ALA A 245 14.23 -8.73 18.11
N ALA A 246 14.16 -8.75 16.77
CA ALA A 246 13.90 -9.98 16.02
C ALA A 246 14.89 -11.13 16.26
N ARG A 247 16.15 -10.81 16.59
CA ARG A 247 17.19 -11.78 16.96
C ARG A 247 16.87 -12.60 18.23
N ALA A 248 15.92 -12.13 19.04
CA ALA A 248 15.53 -12.78 20.28
C ALA A 248 14.44 -13.83 20.09
N TYR A 249 13.74 -13.83 18.95
CA TYR A 249 12.60 -14.71 18.73
C TYR A 249 13.01 -16.18 18.66
N ALA A 250 12.63 -16.95 19.69
CA ALA A 250 12.77 -18.40 19.74
C ALA A 250 11.51 -19.13 19.21
N THR A 251 10.37 -18.44 19.21
CA THR A 251 9.06 -18.97 18.87
C THR A 251 8.30 -18.08 17.89
N GLN A 252 7.63 -18.71 16.94
CA GLN A 252 6.81 -18.01 15.96
C GLN A 252 5.57 -17.38 16.61
N GLY A 253 5.25 -16.15 16.16
CA GLY A 253 3.98 -15.52 16.46
C GLY A 253 2.83 -16.22 15.71
N TYR A 254 1.60 -15.98 16.17
CA TYR A 254 0.41 -16.52 15.50
C TYR A 254 -0.82 -15.65 15.73
N TRP A 255 -1.85 -15.89 14.91
CA TRP A 255 -3.14 -15.23 15.03
C TRP A 255 -4.17 -16.16 15.67
N ARG A 256 -4.79 -15.70 16.76
CA ARG A 256 -5.91 -16.39 17.37
C ARG A 256 -7.21 -15.75 16.91
N ARG A 257 -8.12 -16.54 16.36
CA ARG A 257 -9.48 -16.10 16.07
C ARG A 257 -10.30 -16.10 17.36
N GLN A 258 -10.97 -15.00 17.66
CA GLN A 258 -11.85 -14.85 18.81
C GLN A 258 -13.23 -14.44 18.31
N ALA A 259 -14.23 -15.28 18.57
CA ALA A 259 -15.62 -14.95 18.26
C ALA A 259 -16.18 -13.92 19.25
N PHE A 260 -17.02 -13.01 18.78
CA PHE A 260 -17.65 -11.94 19.56
C PHE A 260 -19.02 -11.55 18.97
N GLY A 261 -19.75 -10.69 19.68
CA GLY A 261 -21.09 -10.25 19.30
C GLY A 261 -22.20 -11.22 19.72
N GLU A 262 -23.45 -10.81 19.48
CA GLU A 262 -24.62 -11.64 19.76
C GLU A 262 -24.55 -12.95 18.95
N ALA A 263 -24.87 -14.07 19.60
CA ALA A 263 -24.72 -15.42 19.05
C ALA A 263 -23.31 -15.77 18.51
N LYS A 264 -22.25 -15.01 18.84
CA LYS A 264 -20.89 -15.19 18.30
C LYS A 264 -20.83 -15.09 16.77
N ALA A 265 -21.72 -14.29 16.18
CA ALA A 265 -21.85 -14.14 14.73
C ALA A 265 -20.65 -13.45 14.05
N ASN A 266 -19.78 -12.79 14.82
CA ASN A 266 -18.59 -12.11 14.31
C ASN A 266 -17.31 -12.68 14.90
N SER A 267 -16.21 -12.44 14.22
CA SER A 267 -14.88 -12.87 14.63
C SER A 267 -13.84 -11.78 14.42
N ARG A 268 -12.95 -11.66 15.39
CA ARG A 268 -11.78 -10.80 15.32
C ARG A 268 -10.51 -11.64 15.42
N LEU A 269 -9.43 -11.10 14.90
CA LEU A 269 -8.11 -11.67 15.13
C LEU A 269 -7.46 -11.01 16.35
N VAL A 270 -6.76 -11.81 17.14
CA VAL A 270 -5.89 -11.37 18.23
C VAL A 270 -4.48 -11.84 17.90
N TRP A 271 -3.56 -10.90 17.74
CA TRP A 271 -2.16 -11.22 17.47
C TRP A 271 -1.43 -11.63 18.76
N VAL A 272 -0.84 -12.83 18.73
CA VAL A 272 0.16 -13.26 19.70
C VAL A 272 1.53 -13.05 19.07
N ALA A 273 2.28 -12.10 19.63
CA ALA A 273 3.59 -11.73 19.12
C ALA A 273 4.60 -12.90 19.25
N PRO A 274 5.57 -13.01 18.34
CA PRO A 274 6.70 -13.90 18.52
C PRO A 274 7.46 -13.56 19.79
N LYS A 275 8.10 -14.57 20.39
CA LYS A 275 8.92 -14.45 21.60
C LYS A 275 10.25 -15.14 21.40
#